data_AF-A0A2V1GQ96-F1
#
_entry.id   AF-A0A2V1GQ96-F1
#
_cell.length_a   1.000
_cell.length_b   1.000
_cell.length_c   1.000
_cell.angle_alpha   90.00
_cell.angle_beta   90.00
_cell.angle_gamma   90.00
#
_symmetry.space_group_name_H-M   'P 1'
#
loop_
_entity.id
_entity.type
_entity.pdbx_description
1 polymer ?
#
loop_
_entity_poly.entity_id
_entity_poly.type
_entity_poly.pdbx_seq_one_letter_code
_entity_poly.pdbx_strand_id
1 'polypeptide(L)'
;MTRQSPVILRNFIAILLLLNCMMSAYAQDIDAGSELGSSNFAELSQSGNDHFIQSGQFGSNHILQVQQNFQSNHLQSFQNGNNHQIIASMDGINNAIAVQQFGESQYAELYQNGLENQILLIQQGYANNTNIYQLGQNNSAQVMQHGNENLTSIHQEGYGLQAVVIQTGYAQTASVWQYN
;
A
#
# COMPACT_ATOMS: atom_id res chain seq x y z
N MET A 1 2.84 -7.87 -27.96
CA MET A 1 2.31 -8.77 -26.89
C MET A 1 3.46 -9.15 -25.98
N THR A 2 3.86 -8.23 -25.11
CA THR A 2 4.96 -8.41 -24.15
C THR A 2 4.42 -9.14 -22.93
N ARG A 3 4.78 -10.42 -22.82
CA ARG A 3 4.55 -11.23 -21.63
C ARG A 3 5.16 -10.51 -20.42
N GLN A 4 4.34 -10.13 -19.45
CA GLN A 4 4.83 -9.74 -18.13
C GLN A 4 5.72 -10.86 -17.57
N SER A 5 6.87 -10.49 -17.02
CA SER A 5 7.85 -11.43 -16.47
C SER A 5 7.22 -12.24 -15.33
N PRO A 6 7.20 -13.58 -15.39
CA PRO A 6 6.59 -14.44 -14.37
C PRO A 6 7.27 -14.37 -12.99
N VAL A 7 8.40 -13.66 -12.87
CA VAL A 7 9.12 -13.46 -11.61
C VAL A 7 8.48 -12.37 -10.74
N ILE A 8 7.91 -11.32 -11.36
CA ILE A 8 7.33 -10.17 -10.63
C ILE A 8 5.96 -10.54 -10.07
N LEU A 9 5.11 -11.18 -10.88
CA LEU A 9 3.85 -11.77 -10.42
C LEU A 9 4.09 -12.79 -9.29
N ARG A 10 5.17 -13.56 -9.37
CA ARG A 10 5.55 -14.55 -8.35
C ARG A 10 6.09 -13.92 -7.06
N ASN A 11 6.80 -12.80 -7.13
CA ASN A 11 7.25 -12.07 -5.93
C ASN A 11 6.10 -11.30 -5.26
N PHE A 12 5.20 -10.71 -6.06
CA PHE A 12 3.96 -10.10 -5.54
C PHE A 12 3.09 -11.15 -4.86
N ILE A 13 2.86 -12.29 -5.50
CA ILE A 13 2.12 -13.43 -4.91
C ILE A 13 2.86 -13.99 -3.68
N ALA A 14 4.19 -14.12 -3.68
CA ALA A 14 4.93 -14.63 -2.52
C ALA A 14 4.86 -13.69 -1.32
N ILE A 15 4.93 -12.37 -1.53
CA ILE A 15 4.79 -11.38 -0.47
C ILE A 15 3.33 -11.27 -0.02
N LEU A 16 2.37 -11.31 -0.94
CA LEU A 16 0.94 -11.42 -0.66
C LEU A 16 0.62 -12.70 0.15
N LEU A 17 1.29 -13.81 -0.14
CA LEU A 17 1.18 -15.07 0.61
C LEU A 17 1.82 -14.96 2.00
N LEU A 18 2.93 -14.23 2.16
CA LEU A 18 3.54 -13.96 3.47
C LEU A 18 2.65 -13.03 4.32
N LEU A 19 2.05 -11.99 3.70
CA LEU A 19 1.04 -11.15 4.33
C LEU A 19 -0.20 -11.98 4.72
N ASN A 20 -0.69 -12.83 3.83
CA ASN A 20 -1.80 -13.73 4.11
C ASN A 20 -1.46 -14.77 5.17
N CYS A 21 -0.23 -15.29 5.26
CA CYS A 21 0.14 -16.28 6.26
C CYS A 21 0.16 -15.67 7.66
N MET A 22 0.67 -14.44 7.79
CA MET A 22 0.69 -13.68 9.05
C MET A 22 -0.72 -13.22 9.48
N MET A 23 -1.63 -12.97 8.51
CA MET A 23 -3.03 -12.63 8.78
C MET A 23 -3.94 -13.85 8.90
N SER A 24 -3.65 -15.01 8.29
CA SER A 24 -4.49 -16.22 8.34
C SER A 24 -4.52 -16.89 9.71
N ALA A 25 -3.53 -16.64 10.55
CA ALA A 25 -3.58 -16.99 11.97
C ALA A 25 -4.53 -16.07 12.78
N TYR A 26 -5.02 -14.97 12.18
CA TYR A 26 -5.71 -13.88 12.87
C TYR A 26 -6.91 -13.26 12.14
N ALA A 27 -7.28 -13.68 10.93
CA ALA A 27 -8.35 -13.08 10.14
C ALA A 27 -9.43 -14.12 9.83
N GLN A 28 -10.53 -14.05 10.57
CA GLN A 28 -11.82 -14.49 10.05
C GLN A 28 -12.42 -13.34 9.23
N ASP A 29 -13.08 -13.72 8.15
CA ASP A 29 -14.00 -12.94 7.33
C ASP A 29 -14.84 -11.98 8.18
N ILE A 30 -14.57 -10.67 8.13
CA ILE A 30 -15.34 -9.66 8.87
C ILE A 30 -15.50 -8.42 8.00
N ASP A 31 -16.73 -8.31 7.50
CA ASP A 31 -17.58 -7.11 7.39
C ASP A 31 -16.96 -5.82 7.94
N ALA A 32 -17.20 -4.68 7.27
CA ALA A 32 -16.48 -3.41 7.40
C ALA A 32 -16.58 -2.66 8.76
N GLY A 33 -16.53 -3.34 9.91
CA GLY A 33 -16.89 -2.72 11.18
C GLY A 33 -16.36 -3.30 12.50
N SER A 34 -15.41 -4.23 12.57
CA SER A 34 -15.02 -4.73 13.91
C SER A 34 -13.58 -5.25 14.02
N GLU A 35 -12.64 -4.34 14.33
CA GLU A 35 -11.36 -4.66 14.99
C GLU A 35 -10.70 -3.42 15.66
N LEU A 36 -11.52 -2.50 16.19
CA LEU A 36 -11.01 -1.26 16.81
C LEU A 36 -10.44 -1.51 18.22
N GLY A 37 -9.11 -1.52 18.33
CA GLY A 37 -8.42 -1.00 19.51
C GLY A 37 -8.78 0.48 19.73
N SER A 38 -8.65 0.97 20.96
CA SER A 38 -9.07 2.32 21.37
C SER A 38 -8.58 3.41 20.40
N SER A 39 -9.52 4.12 19.75
CA SER A 39 -9.33 5.29 18.86
C SER A 39 -8.81 5.04 17.44
N ASN A 40 -8.85 3.81 16.93
CA ASN A 40 -8.57 3.54 15.52
C ASN A 40 -9.76 4.00 14.62
N PHE A 41 -9.47 4.55 13.43
CA PHE A 41 -10.45 5.04 12.46
C PHE A 41 -10.17 4.42 11.08
N ALA A 42 -11.13 3.65 10.58
CA ALA A 42 -11.12 3.09 9.24
C ALA A 42 -12.32 3.63 8.45
N GLU A 43 -12.06 4.36 7.38
CA GLU A 43 -13.08 4.81 6.42
C GLU A 43 -12.79 4.17 5.07
N LEU A 44 -13.69 3.28 4.65
CA LEU A 44 -13.56 2.51 3.42
C LEU A 44 -14.74 2.84 2.52
N SER A 45 -14.47 3.39 1.34
CA SER A 45 -15.46 3.70 0.32
C SER A 45 -15.17 2.91 -0.94
N GLN A 46 -16.14 2.10 -1.37
CA GLN A 46 -16.05 1.27 -2.56
C GLN A 46 -17.20 1.64 -3.51
N SER A 47 -16.89 2.00 -4.75
CA SER A 47 -17.88 2.24 -5.81
C SER A 47 -17.60 1.35 -7.03
N GLY A 48 -18.41 0.32 -7.25
CA GLY A 48 -18.27 -0.65 -8.36
C GLY A 48 -18.29 -2.11 -7.90
N ASN A 49 -17.71 -3.04 -8.68
CA ASN A 49 -17.86 -4.49 -8.49
C ASN A 49 -16.53 -5.17 -8.09
N ASP A 50 -16.60 -6.24 -7.30
CA ASP A 50 -15.49 -7.15 -6.95
C ASP A 50 -14.29 -6.49 -6.24
N HIS A 51 -14.54 -5.48 -5.43
CA HIS A 51 -13.51 -4.87 -4.60
C HIS A 51 -13.16 -5.74 -3.38
N PHE A 52 -11.87 -5.93 -3.11
CA PHE A 52 -11.39 -6.59 -1.91
C PHE A 52 -10.56 -5.62 -1.08
N ILE A 53 -10.97 -5.40 0.17
CA ILE A 53 -10.18 -4.66 1.16
C ILE A 53 -9.95 -5.59 2.35
N GLN A 54 -8.70 -5.69 2.77
CA GLN A 54 -8.33 -6.29 4.04
C GLN A 54 -7.50 -5.28 4.85
N SER A 55 -7.92 -5.01 6.08
CA SER A 55 -7.23 -4.07 6.96
C SER A 55 -7.14 -4.62 8.38
N GLY A 56 -5.95 -4.56 8.99
CA GLY A 56 -5.77 -4.81 10.42
C GLY A 56 -5.10 -3.61 11.11
N GLN A 57 -5.65 -3.15 12.23
CA GLN A 57 -5.16 -1.99 12.99
C GLN A 57 -4.93 -2.36 14.46
N PHE A 58 -3.68 -2.58 14.84
CA PHE A 58 -3.27 -3.04 16.18
C PHE A 58 -2.54 -1.95 16.94
N GLY A 59 -3.17 -1.40 17.98
CA GLY A 59 -2.67 -0.27 18.76
C GLY A 59 -3.68 0.88 18.77
N SER A 60 -3.22 2.14 18.82
CA SER A 60 -4.09 3.31 18.97
C SER A 60 -3.90 4.36 17.88
N ASN A 61 -4.96 5.12 17.57
CA ASN A 61 -4.97 6.26 16.65
C ASN A 61 -4.52 5.96 15.22
N HIS A 62 -4.77 4.76 14.72
CA HIS A 62 -4.58 4.47 13.31
C HIS A 62 -5.66 5.14 12.47
N ILE A 63 -5.25 5.72 11.34
CA ILE A 63 -6.15 6.22 10.32
C ILE A 63 -5.91 5.41 9.05
N LEU A 64 -6.96 4.77 8.56
CA LEU A 64 -6.99 4.16 7.24
C LEU A 64 -8.14 4.79 6.46
N GLN A 65 -7.82 5.51 5.39
CA GLN A 65 -8.80 6.04 4.45
C GLN A 65 -8.56 5.42 3.10
N VAL A 66 -9.56 4.72 2.58
CA VAL A 66 -9.46 4.00 1.31
C VAL A 66 -10.64 4.36 0.43
N GLN A 67 -10.34 4.79 -0.79
CA GLN A 67 -11.32 4.94 -1.84
C GLN A 67 -10.98 4.01 -3.02
N GLN A 68 -11.89 3.10 -3.36
CA GLN A 68 -11.77 2.23 -4.53
C GLN A 68 -12.93 2.52 -5.48
N ASN A 69 -12.62 2.97 -6.68
CA ASN A 69 -13.61 3.16 -7.74
C ASN A 69 -13.40 2.12 -8.85
N PHE A 70 -14.49 1.72 -9.51
CA PHE A 70 -14.55 0.78 -10.63
C PHE A 70 -14.45 -0.72 -10.26
N GLN A 71 -13.62 -1.52 -10.91
CA GLN A 71 -13.73 -2.99 -10.85
C GLN A 71 -12.45 -3.65 -10.33
N SER A 72 -12.61 -4.64 -9.44
CA SER A 72 -11.55 -5.60 -9.08
C SER A 72 -10.27 -5.02 -8.47
N ASN A 73 -10.34 -3.84 -7.86
CA ASN A 73 -9.22 -3.30 -7.09
C ASN A 73 -9.02 -4.04 -5.76
N HIS A 74 -7.76 -4.28 -5.41
CA HIS A 74 -7.36 -4.99 -4.20
C HIS A 74 -6.54 -4.07 -3.30
N LEU A 75 -6.98 -3.85 -2.06
CA LEU A 75 -6.19 -3.18 -1.04
C LEU A 75 -5.97 -4.09 0.15
N GLN A 76 -4.73 -4.19 0.58
CA GLN A 76 -4.34 -4.84 1.81
C GLN A 76 -3.54 -3.85 2.66
N SER A 77 -3.95 -3.65 3.91
CA SER A 77 -3.25 -2.76 4.84
C SER A 77 -3.09 -3.40 6.21
N PHE A 78 -1.94 -3.16 6.84
CA PHE A 78 -1.66 -3.62 8.19
C PHE A 78 -0.88 -2.54 8.95
N GLN A 79 -1.48 -2.04 10.03
CA GLN A 79 -0.90 -1.01 10.89
C GLN A 79 -0.72 -1.59 12.30
N ASN A 80 0.53 -1.69 12.77
CA ASN A 80 0.85 -2.16 14.12
C ASN A 80 1.74 -1.15 14.84
N GLY A 81 1.20 -0.46 15.84
CA GLY A 81 1.87 0.66 16.47
C GLY A 81 0.92 1.76 16.94
N ASN A 82 1.36 3.00 16.85
CA ASN A 82 0.55 4.17 17.19
C ASN A 82 0.60 5.24 16.10
N ASN A 83 -0.51 5.95 15.89
CA ASN A 83 -0.60 7.15 15.04
C ASN A 83 -0.19 6.93 13.57
N HIS A 84 -0.35 5.71 13.05
CA HIS A 84 -0.13 5.45 11.63
C HIS A 84 -1.26 5.99 10.77
N GLN A 85 -0.93 6.49 9.59
CA GLN A 85 -1.89 6.98 8.62
C GLN A 85 -1.61 6.39 7.23
N ILE A 86 -2.66 5.82 6.64
CA ILE A 86 -2.70 5.35 5.26
C ILE A 86 -3.87 6.04 4.58
N ILE A 87 -3.56 6.79 3.52
CA ILE A 87 -4.54 7.29 2.57
C ILE A 87 -4.27 6.59 1.24
N ALA A 88 -5.25 5.84 0.74
CA ALA A 88 -5.12 5.12 -0.51
C ALA A 88 -6.32 5.40 -1.43
N SER A 89 -6.04 5.70 -2.70
CA SER A 89 -7.05 5.89 -3.73
C SER A 89 -6.68 5.07 -4.97
N MET A 90 -7.59 4.19 -5.38
CA MET A 90 -7.47 3.40 -6.60
C MET A 90 -8.63 3.74 -7.54
N ASP A 91 -8.28 4.39 -8.64
CA ASP A 91 -9.20 4.85 -9.66
C ASP A 91 -8.91 4.11 -10.97
N GLY A 92 -9.51 2.92 -11.12
CA GLY A 92 -9.28 2.09 -12.30
C GLY A 92 -9.60 0.62 -12.09
N ILE A 93 -9.02 -0.27 -12.90
CA ILE A 93 -9.36 -1.70 -12.92
C ILE A 93 -8.13 -2.54 -12.57
N ASN A 94 -8.32 -3.55 -11.71
CA ASN A 94 -7.27 -4.50 -11.30
C ASN A 94 -6.03 -3.83 -10.66
N ASN A 95 -6.18 -2.67 -10.04
CA ASN A 95 -5.08 -2.05 -9.30
C ASN A 95 -4.92 -2.72 -7.93
N ALA A 96 -3.67 -2.79 -7.47
CA ALA A 96 -3.34 -3.44 -6.21
C ALA A 96 -2.43 -2.58 -5.33
N ILE A 97 -2.84 -2.40 -4.08
CA ILE A 97 -2.07 -1.71 -3.04
C ILE A 97 -1.87 -2.66 -1.86
N ALA A 98 -0.63 -2.84 -1.43
CA ALA A 98 -0.27 -3.54 -0.21
C ALA A 98 0.60 -2.65 0.68
N VAL A 99 0.17 -2.41 1.92
CA VAL A 99 0.84 -1.51 2.88
C VAL A 99 1.04 -2.19 4.22
N GLN A 100 2.24 -2.06 4.77
CA GLN A 100 2.55 -2.44 6.15
C GLN A 100 3.28 -1.30 6.87
N GLN A 101 2.75 -0.90 8.02
CA GLN A 101 3.34 0.12 8.89
C GLN A 101 3.57 -0.45 10.29
N PHE A 102 4.82 -0.38 10.74
CA PHE A 102 5.26 -0.79 12.07
C PHE A 102 5.97 0.35 12.79
N GLY A 103 5.67 0.53 14.09
CA GLY A 103 6.31 1.53 14.95
C GLY A 103 5.39 2.70 15.29
N GLU A 104 5.80 3.93 15.03
CA GLU A 104 5.00 5.11 15.37
C GLU A 104 5.01 6.17 14.26
N SER A 105 3.87 6.82 14.07
CA SER A 105 3.69 8.00 13.20
C SER A 105 4.08 7.81 11.72
N GLN A 106 3.96 6.58 11.21
CA GLN A 106 4.17 6.30 9.78
C GLN A 106 3.06 6.94 8.93
N TYR A 107 3.45 7.55 7.81
CA TYR A 107 2.53 8.16 6.85
C TYR A 107 2.72 7.58 5.46
N ALA A 108 1.61 7.18 4.84
CA ALA A 108 1.54 6.69 3.47
C ALA A 108 0.40 7.36 2.71
N GLU A 109 0.71 7.97 1.58
CA GLU A 109 -0.26 8.51 0.62
C GLU A 109 -0.05 7.83 -0.73
N LEU A 110 -1.04 7.05 -1.17
CA LEU A 110 -0.93 6.15 -2.30
C LEU A 110 -2.04 6.41 -3.31
N TYR A 111 -1.68 6.72 -4.54
CA TYR A 111 -2.62 6.98 -5.61
C TYR A 111 -2.29 6.15 -6.84
N GLN A 112 -3.28 5.40 -7.33
CA GLN A 112 -3.20 4.68 -8.60
C GLN A 112 -4.37 5.07 -9.49
N ASN A 113 -4.06 5.51 -10.70
CA ASN A 113 -5.05 5.73 -11.76
C ASN A 113 -4.68 4.93 -13.01
N GLY A 114 -5.59 4.05 -13.44
CA GLY A 114 -5.43 3.24 -14.65
C GLY A 114 -5.58 1.73 -14.44
N LEU A 115 -4.77 0.92 -15.13
CA LEU A 115 -4.98 -0.54 -15.20
C LEU A 115 -3.78 -1.33 -14.68
N GLU A 116 -4.03 -2.32 -13.83
CA GLU A 116 -3.01 -3.29 -13.38
C GLU A 116 -1.77 -2.64 -12.72
N ASN A 117 -1.94 -1.48 -12.10
CA ASN A 117 -0.86 -0.83 -11.37
C ASN A 117 -0.67 -1.49 -10.00
N GLN A 118 0.57 -1.51 -9.51
CA GLN A 118 0.94 -2.17 -8.25
C GLN A 118 1.79 -1.28 -7.35
N ILE A 119 1.38 -1.15 -6.09
CA ILE A 119 2.15 -0.51 -5.03
C ILE A 119 2.39 -1.51 -3.90
N LEU A 120 3.65 -1.64 -3.49
CA LEU A 120 4.06 -2.33 -2.27
C LEU A 120 4.83 -1.36 -1.37
N LEU A 121 4.33 -1.12 -0.17
CA LEU A 121 4.94 -0.25 0.83
C LEU A 121 5.15 -0.98 2.15
N ILE A 122 6.38 -0.92 2.67
CA ILE A 122 6.74 -1.37 4.01
C ILE A 122 7.47 -0.23 4.73
N GLN A 123 6.93 0.23 5.85
CA GLN A 123 7.55 1.26 6.70
C GLN A 123 7.74 0.72 8.12
N GLN A 124 8.96 0.85 8.64
CA GLN A 124 9.32 0.42 9.99
C GLN A 124 10.19 1.47 10.70
N GLY A 125 9.80 1.87 11.91
CA GLY A 125 10.53 2.82 12.74
C GLY A 125 9.67 3.99 13.19
N TYR A 126 10.15 5.23 13.05
CA TYR A 126 9.46 6.44 13.49
C TYR A 126 9.31 7.47 12.37
N ALA A 127 8.09 7.96 12.15
CA ALA A 127 7.83 9.12 11.29
C ALA A 127 8.36 9.01 9.84
N ASN A 128 8.35 7.81 9.23
CA ASN A 128 8.66 7.70 7.81
C ASN A 128 7.44 8.14 6.98
N ASN A 129 7.72 8.81 5.87
CA ASN A 129 6.73 9.35 4.95
C ASN A 129 6.98 8.80 3.55
N THR A 130 5.93 8.25 2.93
CA THR A 130 5.95 7.82 1.54
C THR A 130 4.75 8.36 0.79
N ASN A 131 5.02 8.99 -0.36
CA ASN A 131 4.02 9.36 -1.35
C ASN A 131 4.31 8.62 -2.66
N ILE A 132 3.32 7.90 -3.19
CA ILE A 132 3.44 7.18 -4.47
C ILE A 132 2.25 7.53 -5.36
N TYR A 133 2.56 7.98 -6.58
CA TYR A 133 1.60 8.32 -7.62
C TYR A 133 1.89 7.48 -8.88
N GLN A 134 0.93 6.67 -9.31
CA GLN A 134 1.01 5.88 -10.55
C GLN A 134 -0.15 6.23 -11.48
N LEU A 135 0.19 6.71 -12.68
CA LEU A 135 -0.75 6.98 -13.76
C LEU A 135 -0.41 6.11 -14.97
N GLY A 136 -1.41 5.42 -15.53
CA GLY A 136 -1.24 4.60 -16.72
C GLY A 136 -1.43 3.11 -16.45
N GLN A 137 -0.61 2.26 -17.04
CA GLN A 137 -0.84 0.81 -17.01
C GLN A 137 0.40 0.03 -16.63
N ASN A 138 0.24 -1.01 -15.82
CA ASN A 138 1.32 -1.93 -15.45
C ASN A 138 2.52 -1.27 -14.76
N ASN A 139 2.30 -0.15 -14.07
CA ASN A 139 3.35 0.50 -13.29
C ASN A 139 3.50 -0.20 -11.94
N SER A 140 4.74 -0.34 -11.48
CA SER A 140 5.08 -1.01 -10.23
C SER A 140 6.03 -0.15 -9.40
N ALA A 141 5.65 0.07 -8.14
CA ALA A 141 6.43 0.80 -7.15
C ALA A 141 6.59 -0.04 -5.89
N GLN A 142 7.83 -0.26 -5.48
CA GLN A 142 8.18 -0.95 -4.24
C GLN A 142 9.00 -0.03 -3.35
N VAL A 143 8.53 0.18 -2.12
CA VAL A 143 9.21 1.02 -1.13
C VAL A 143 9.39 0.24 0.17
N MET A 144 10.63 0.24 0.68
CA MET A 144 10.98 -0.26 2.00
C MET A 144 11.74 0.81 2.77
N GLN A 145 11.15 1.32 3.84
CA GLN A 145 11.78 2.31 4.72
C GLN A 145 12.02 1.69 6.10
N HIS A 146 13.28 1.67 6.52
CA HIS A 146 13.70 1.25 7.85
C HIS A 146 14.45 2.39 8.56
N GLY A 147 13.99 2.75 9.75
CA GLY A 147 14.59 3.84 10.54
C GLY A 147 13.61 5.01 10.68
N ASN A 148 14.15 6.23 10.75
CA ASN A 148 13.40 7.37 11.25
C ASN A 148 13.40 8.53 10.24
N GLU A 149 12.27 9.22 10.11
CA GLU A 149 12.13 10.45 9.31
C GLU A 149 12.54 10.29 7.83
N ASN A 150 12.46 9.07 7.28
CA ASN A 150 12.78 8.86 5.88
C ASN A 150 11.62 9.32 4.98
N LEU A 151 11.94 10.02 3.91
CA LEU A 151 11.00 10.51 2.91
C LEU A 151 11.22 9.80 1.58
N THR A 152 10.16 9.22 1.03
CA THR A 152 10.13 8.67 -0.33
C THR A 152 9.02 9.30 -1.15
N SER A 153 9.34 9.73 -2.37
CA SER A 153 8.36 10.16 -3.37
C SER A 153 8.59 9.39 -4.67
N ILE A 154 7.55 8.73 -5.19
CA ILE A 154 7.59 8.05 -6.49
C ILE A 154 6.46 8.58 -7.36
N HIS A 155 6.80 9.03 -8.56
CA HIS A 155 5.87 9.41 -9.60
C HIS A 155 6.16 8.61 -10.87
N GLN A 156 5.18 7.84 -11.33
CA GLN A 156 5.25 7.02 -12.54
C GLN A 156 4.09 7.36 -13.46
N GLU A 157 4.37 7.82 -14.67
CA GLU A 157 3.37 8.11 -15.69
C GLU A 157 3.68 7.35 -16.98
N GLY A 158 2.84 6.38 -17.37
CA GLY A 158 3.00 5.65 -18.62
C GLY A 158 2.76 4.14 -18.50
N TYR A 159 3.48 3.35 -19.30
CA TYR A 159 3.33 1.90 -19.40
C TYR A 159 4.56 1.15 -18.88
N GLY A 160 4.36 0.25 -17.92
CA GLY A 160 5.37 -0.72 -17.51
C GLY A 160 6.55 -0.16 -16.71
N LEU A 161 6.37 0.99 -16.05
CA LEU A 161 7.41 1.63 -15.25
C LEU A 161 7.66 0.87 -13.95
N GLN A 162 8.92 0.84 -13.51
CA GLN A 162 9.35 0.10 -12.32
C GLN A 162 10.26 0.96 -11.44
N ALA A 163 9.88 1.10 -10.17
CA ALA A 163 10.63 1.84 -9.17
C ALA A 163 10.80 0.98 -7.92
N VAL A 164 12.04 0.89 -7.42
CA VAL A 164 12.35 0.25 -6.14
C VAL A 164 13.16 1.24 -5.31
N VAL A 165 12.66 1.56 -4.12
CA VAL A 165 13.33 2.43 -3.15
C VAL A 165 13.52 1.66 -1.85
N ILE A 166 14.76 1.59 -1.38
CA ILE A 166 15.11 1.03 -0.08
C ILE A 166 15.88 2.09 0.68
N GLN A 167 15.35 2.51 1.82
CA GLN A 167 15.99 3.47 2.72
C GLN A 167 16.24 2.82 4.07
N THR A 168 17.46 2.97 4.58
CA THR A 168 17.83 2.53 5.93
C THR A 168 18.60 3.65 6.60
N GLY A 169 18.07 4.20 7.69
CA GLY A 169 18.73 5.27 8.44
C GLY A 169 17.80 6.37 8.93
N TYR A 170 18.38 7.54 9.17
CA TYR A 170 17.71 8.73 9.68
C TYR A 170 17.66 9.80 8.60
N ALA A 171 16.48 10.40 8.37
CA ALA A 171 16.27 11.56 7.50
C ALA A 171 16.75 11.39 6.04
N GLN A 172 16.60 10.18 5.48
CA GLN A 172 16.95 9.93 4.08
C GLN A 172 15.83 10.41 3.16
N THR A 173 16.19 11.02 2.03
CA THR A 173 15.23 11.43 0.98
C THR A 173 15.50 10.67 -0.31
N ALA A 174 14.45 10.10 -0.91
CA ALA A 174 14.50 9.46 -2.22
C ALA A 174 13.34 9.95 -3.07
N SER A 175 13.65 10.37 -4.30
CA SER A 175 12.65 10.82 -5.27
C SER A 175 12.86 10.10 -6.59
N VAL A 176 11.81 9.48 -7.11
CA VAL A 176 11.80 8.80 -8.41
C VAL A 176 10.73 9.42 -9.27
N TRP A 177 11.12 9.91 -10.45
CA TRP A 177 10.21 10.44 -11.47
C TRP A 177 10.47 9.69 -12.77
N GLN A 178 9.48 8.95 -13.25
CA GLN A 178 9.55 8.15 -14.47
C GLN A 178 8.35 8.48 -15.36
N TYR A 179 8.63 8.65 -16.65
CA TYR A 179 7.61 8.88 -17.68
C TYR A 179 7.99 8.14 -18.97
N ASN A 180 7.02 7.67 -19.75
CA ASN A 180 7.25 7.16 -21.10
C ASN A 180 6.06 7.33 -22.04
#